data_AF-A0A1I5KD42-F1
#
_entry.id   AF-A0A1I5KD42-F1
#
_cell.length_a   1.000
_cell.length_b   1.000
_cell.length_c   1.000
_cell.angle_alpha   90.00
_cell.angle_beta   90.00
_cell.angle_gamma   90.00
#
_symmetry.space_group_name_H-M   'P 1'
#
loop_
_entity.id
_entity.type
_entity.pdbx_description
1 polymer ?
#
loop_
_entity_poly.entity_id
_entity_poly.type
_entity_poly.pdbx_seq_one_letter_code
_entity_poly.pdbx_strand_id
1 'polypeptide(L)'
;MEKNTPAFRTAPIEVVESALRRWVSQLQQERNGVTPQSNALTPEQQKIQGLEARIARLEREKSILKKATALLMSEEYERMR
;
A
#
# COMPACT_ATOMS: atom_id res chain seq x y z
N MET A 1 -12.07 -54.80 -7.15
CA MET A 1 -11.08 -53.93 -6.50
C MET A 1 -10.11 -53.53 -7.59
N GLU A 2 -9.80 -52.29 -7.94
CA GLU A 2 -9.79 -51.02 -7.22
C GLU A 2 -9.40 -49.99 -8.29
N LYS A 3 -10.23 -48.98 -8.61
CA LYS A 3 -9.80 -47.79 -9.37
C LYS A 3 -10.69 -46.59 -9.05
N ASN A 4 -10.45 -45.93 -7.92
CA ASN A 4 -10.71 -44.50 -7.83
C ASN A 4 -9.97 -43.89 -6.64
N THR A 5 -8.75 -43.39 -6.91
CA THR A 5 -8.07 -42.47 -6.01
C THR A 5 -8.46 -41.06 -6.46
N PRO A 6 -9.15 -40.26 -5.63
CA PRO A 6 -9.60 -38.93 -6.05
C PRO A 6 -8.42 -37.98 -6.16
N ALA A 7 -8.34 -37.26 -7.29
CA ALA A 7 -7.35 -36.24 -7.63
C ALA A 7 -7.51 -34.95 -6.79
N PHE A 8 -7.62 -35.09 -5.46
CA PHE A 8 -7.86 -33.99 -4.54
C PHE A 8 -6.70 -33.91 -3.55
N ARG A 9 -5.65 -33.12 -3.85
CA ARG A 9 -4.78 -32.46 -2.85
C ARG A 9 -3.66 -31.52 -3.36
N THR A 10 -3.54 -31.21 -4.66
CA THR A 10 -2.44 -30.33 -5.16
C THR A 10 -2.83 -28.88 -5.44
N ALA A 11 -4.13 -28.54 -5.50
CA ALA A 11 -4.62 -27.21 -5.86
C ALA A 11 -3.96 -26.01 -5.13
N PRO A 12 -3.76 -25.99 -3.80
CA PRO A 12 -3.16 -24.83 -3.14
C PRO A 12 -1.67 -24.66 -3.46
N ILE A 13 -0.94 -25.76 -3.68
CA ILE A 13 0.49 -25.74 -4.01
C ILE A 13 0.69 -25.25 -5.45
N GLU A 14 -0.14 -25.73 -6.38
CA GLU A 14 -0.15 -25.28 -7.78
C GLU A 14 -0.45 -23.78 -7.92
N VAL A 15 -1.40 -23.27 -7.12
CA VAL A 15 -1.73 -21.83 -7.11
C VAL A 15 -0.55 -20.99 -6.61
N VAL A 16 0.10 -21.41 -5.52
CA VAL A 16 1.29 -20.72 -4.97
C VAL A 16 2.44 -20.74 -5.96
N GLU A 17 2.69 -21.89 -6.60
CA GLU A 17 3.72 -22.03 -7.63
C GLU A 17 3.44 -21.13 -8.83
N SER A 18 2.18 -21.05 -9.28
CA SER A 18 1.77 -20.18 -10.39
C SER A 18 1.93 -18.69 -10.09
N ALA A 19 1.74 -18.28 -8.84
CA ALA A 19 1.91 -16.89 -8.42
C ALA A 19 3.39 -16.51 -8.36
N LEU A 20 4.21 -17.40 -7.78
CA LEU A 20 5.65 -17.20 -7.70
C LEU A 20 6.29 -17.15 -9.09
N ARG A 21 5.88 -18.03 -10.02
CA ARG A 21 6.34 -18.02 -11.41
C ARG A 21 6.00 -16.71 -12.13
N ARG A 22 4.80 -16.16 -11.89
CA ARG A 22 4.39 -14.86 -12.44
C ARG A 22 5.26 -13.72 -11.88
N TRP A 23 5.51 -13.72 -10.57
CA TRP A 23 6.37 -12.71 -9.93
C TRP A 23 7.82 -12.76 -10.44
N VAL A 24 8.39 -13.95 -10.57
CA VAL A 24 9.74 -14.11 -11.12
C VAL A 24 9.81 -13.63 -12.58
N SER A 25 8.81 -13.96 -13.39
CA SER A 25 8.74 -13.49 -14.78
C SER A 25 8.61 -11.97 -14.89
N GLN A 26 7.82 -11.36 -14.00
CA GLN A 26 7.66 -9.92 -13.95
C GLN A 26 8.97 -9.21 -13.55
N LEU A 27 9.68 -9.71 -12.52
CA LEU A 27 10.98 -9.19 -12.10
C LEU A 27 12.05 -9.30 -13.20
N GLN A 28 12.02 -10.38 -13.99
CA GLN A 28 12.93 -10.54 -15.13
C GLN A 28 12.64 -9.55 -16.25
N GLN A 29 11.36 -9.27 -16.53
CA GLN A 29 10.95 -8.27 -17.52
C GLN A 29 11.35 -6.86 -17.10
N GLU A 30 11.13 -6.51 -15.83
CA GLU A 30 11.54 -5.21 -15.26
C GLU A 30 13.06 -5.02 -15.32
N ARG A 31 13.86 -6.06 -15.03
CA ARG A 31 15.33 -6.04 -15.17
C ARG A 31 15.80 -5.85 -16.60
N ASN A 32 15.04 -6.33 -17.58
CA ASN A 32 15.35 -6.20 -19.00
C ASN A 32 14.80 -4.89 -19.61
N GLY A 33 14.36 -3.95 -18.77
CA GLY A 33 13.87 -2.63 -19.21
C GLY A 33 12.47 -2.67 -19.84
N VAL A 34 11.75 -3.80 -19.74
CA VAL A 34 10.36 -3.91 -20.18
C VAL A 34 9.48 -3.40 -19.04
N THR A 35 9.10 -2.13 -19.11
CA THR A 35 8.11 -1.57 -18.20
C THR A 35 6.76 -2.25 -18.46
N PRO A 36 6.12 -2.88 -17.45
CA PRO A 36 4.83 -3.50 -17.65
C PRO A 36 3.82 -2.43 -18.09
N GLN A 37 3.24 -2.59 -19.29
CA GLN A 37 2.07 -1.84 -19.74
C GLN A 37 0.82 -2.32 -18.96
N SER A 38 0.80 -2.18 -17.64
CA SER A 38 -0.46 -2.31 -16.91
C SER A 38 -1.20 -0.97 -16.99
N ASN A 39 -2.10 -0.86 -17.96
CA ASN A 39 -3.22 0.08 -17.90
C ASN A 39 -4.14 -0.33 -16.74
N ALA A 40 -3.70 -0.13 -15.50
CA ALA A 40 -4.44 -0.16 -14.25
C ALA A 40 -3.41 0.03 -13.14
N LEU A 41 -3.57 1.08 -12.33
CA LEU A 41 -2.82 1.27 -11.10
C LEU A 41 -2.79 -0.07 -10.33
N THR A 42 -1.61 -0.62 -10.01
CA THR A 42 -1.55 -1.86 -9.22
C THR A 42 -2.29 -1.62 -7.88
N PRO A 43 -2.96 -2.64 -7.31
CA PRO A 43 -3.71 -2.47 -6.06
C PRO A 43 -2.83 -1.96 -4.91
N GLU A 44 -1.54 -2.28 -4.95
CA GLU A 44 -0.54 -1.73 -4.05
C GLU A 44 -0.32 -0.23 -4.26
N GLN A 45 -0.19 0.24 -5.52
CA GLN A 45 -0.06 1.67 -5.83
C GLN A 45 -1.30 2.47 -5.40
N GLN A 46 -2.50 1.90 -5.52
CA GLN A 46 -3.74 2.54 -5.04
C GLN A 46 -3.72 2.70 -3.53
N LYS A 47 -3.25 1.67 -2.82
CA LYS A 47 -3.10 1.70 -1.37
C LYS A 47 -2.05 2.75 -0.94
N ILE A 48 -0.94 2.83 -1.65
CA ILE A 48 0.11 3.83 -1.40
C ILE A 48 -0.46 5.24 -1.56
N GLN A 49 -1.12 5.55 -2.68
CA GLN A 49 -1.74 6.87 -2.90
C GLN A 49 -2.80 7.21 -1.86
N GLY A 50 -3.62 6.23 -1.45
CA GLY A 50 -4.63 6.43 -0.40
C GLY A 50 -3.99 6.73 0.96
N LEU A 51 -2.88 6.06 1.29
CA LEU A 51 -2.12 6.33 2.52
C LEU A 51 -1.43 7.70 2.48
N GLU A 52 -0.80 8.06 1.36
CA GLU A 52 -0.16 9.37 1.17
C GLU A 52 -1.17 10.51 1.32
N ALA A 53 -2.35 10.41 0.70
CA ALA A 53 -3.40 11.41 0.82
C ALA A 53 -3.88 11.57 2.28
N ARG A 54 -4.00 10.45 3.02
CA ARG A 54 -4.39 10.44 4.42
C ARG A 54 -3.31 11.07 5.31
N ILE A 55 -2.03 10.78 5.07
CA ILE A 55 -0.90 11.38 5.79
C ILE A 55 -0.90 12.89 5.55
N ALA A 56 -0.97 13.34 4.30
CA ALA A 56 -0.96 14.77 3.97
C ALA A 56 -2.11 15.54 4.65
N ARG A 57 -3.29 14.93 4.74
CA ARG A 57 -4.42 15.51 5.49
C ARG A 57 -4.11 15.63 6.99
N LEU A 58 -3.64 14.56 7.61
CA LEU A 58 -3.32 14.54 9.05
C LEU A 58 -2.21 15.53 9.40
N GLU A 59 -1.19 15.65 8.56
CA GLU A 59 -0.11 16.63 8.75
C GLU A 59 -0.61 18.07 8.69
N ARG A 60 -1.53 18.37 7.77
CA ARG A 60 -2.18 19.68 7.69
C ARG A 60 -3.00 19.98 8.95
N GLU A 61 -3.85 19.04 9.40
CA GLU A 61 -4.65 19.19 10.62
C GLU A 61 -3.76 19.39 11.86
N LYS A 62 -2.68 18.60 11.98
CA LYS A 62 -1.69 18.75 13.06
C LYS A 62 -0.99 20.11 13.02
N SER A 63 -0.67 20.62 11.83
CA SER A 63 -0.07 21.95 11.67
C SER A 63 -1.02 23.06 12.12
N ILE A 64 -2.29 22.97 11.73
CA ILE A 64 -3.33 23.93 12.16
C ILE A 64 -3.48 23.91 13.68
N LEU A 65 -3.60 22.72 14.28
CA LEU A 65 -3.74 22.60 15.74
C LEU A 65 -2.54 23.20 16.47
N LYS A 66 -1.31 22.89 16.04
CA LYS A 66 -0.10 23.48 16.62
C LYS A 66 -0.09 25.00 16.56
N LYS A 67 -0.49 25.58 15.43
CA LYS A 67 -0.58 27.04 15.27
C LYS A 67 -1.64 27.64 16.19
N ALA A 68 -2.82 27.04 16.27
CA ALA A 68 -3.88 27.48 17.18
C ALA A 68 -3.43 27.44 18.65
N THR A 69 -2.78 26.36 19.08
CA THR A 69 -2.23 26.24 20.43
C THR A 69 -1.17 27.31 20.71
N ALA A 70 -0.26 27.56 19.76
CA ALA A 70 0.75 28.60 19.91
C ALA A 70 0.12 30.00 20.03
N LEU A 71 -0.92 30.30 19.24
CA LEU A 71 -1.65 31.57 19.30
C LEU A 71 -2.36 31.76 20.65
N LEU A 72 -3.06 30.73 21.14
CA LEU A 72 -3.73 30.78 22.44
C LEU A 72 -2.74 31.01 23.58
N MET A 73 -1.59 30.33 23.56
CA MET A 73 -0.53 30.55 24.54
C MET A 73 -0.02 32.00 24.47
N SER A 74 0.24 32.54 23.27
CA SER A 74 0.68 33.94 23.15
C SER A 74 -0.36 34.95 23.65
N GLU A 75 -1.64 34.74 23.36
CA GLU A 75 -2.72 35.61 23.87
C GLU A 75 -2.80 35.59 25.40
N GLU A 76 -2.61 34.42 26.02
CA GLU A 76 -2.58 34.28 27.48
C GLU A 76 -1.37 35.01 28.09
N TYR A 77 -0.19 34.88 27.49
CA TYR A 77 1.00 35.63 27.91
C TYR A 77 0.83 37.16 27.75
N GLU A 78 0.16 37.61 26.69
CA GLU A 78 -0.12 39.04 26.47
C GLU A 78 -1.13 39.60 27.49
N ARG A 79 -2.15 38.83 27.87
CA ARG A 79 -3.11 39.25 28.92
C ARG A 79 -2.50 39.34 30.32
N MET A 80 -1.48 38.53 30.60
CA MET A 80 -0.84 38.50 31.92
C MET A 80 0.26 39.55 32.11
N ARG A 81 0.69 40.22 31.03
CA ARG A 81 1.73 41.25 31.05
C ARG A 81 1.11 42.63 31.28
#